data_AF-C7LWM5-F1
#
_entry.id   AF-C7LWM5-F1
#
_cell.length_a   1.000
_cell.length_b   1.000
_cell.length_c   1.000
_cell.angle_alpha   90.00
_cell.angle_beta   90.00
_cell.angle_gamma   90.00
#
_symmetry.space_group_name_H-M   'P 1'
#
loop_
_entity.id
_entity.type
_entity.pdbx_description
1 polymer ?
#
loop_
_entity_poly.entity_id
_entity_poly.type
_entity_poly.pdbx_seq_one_letter_code
_entity_poly.pdbx_strand_id
1 'polypeptide(L)' 'MELFKNRYKREFIEVACPKCKQTKIICLPEEEIPTCEYCKVKMNIKEVLTEGKY' A
#
# COMPACT_ATOMS: atom_id res chain seq x y z
N MET A 1 -25.29 -20.33 -0.44
CA MET A 1 -24.83 -19.01 -0.91
C MET A 1 -23.80 -18.49 0.09
N GLU A 2 -22.61 -19.09 0.11
CA GLU A 2 -21.50 -18.66 0.99
C GLU A 2 -20.70 -17.56 0.30
N LEU A 3 -21.35 -16.41 0.08
CA LEU A 3 -20.63 -15.19 -0.28
C LEU A 3 -20.07 -14.60 1.03
N PHE A 4 -19.04 -13.76 0.99
CA PHE A 4 -18.53 -12.96 2.11
C PHE A 4 -17.48 -13.55 3.09
N LYS A 5 -16.87 -14.71 2.86
CA LYS A 5 -15.58 -15.03 3.53
C LYS A 5 -14.43 -14.41 2.73
N ASN A 6 -13.69 -13.47 3.35
CA ASN A 6 -12.52 -12.72 2.83
C ASN A 6 -12.76 -11.31 2.25
N ARG A 7 -13.64 -10.47 2.83
CA ARG A 7 -13.87 -9.13 2.21
C ARG A 7 -12.84 -8.03 2.51
N TYR A 8 -11.99 -8.16 3.51
CA TYR A 8 -10.96 -7.14 3.79
C TYR A 8 -9.72 -7.79 4.43
N LYS A 9 -8.92 -8.51 3.63
CA LYS A 9 -7.54 -8.80 4.06
C LYS A 9 -6.81 -7.47 4.02
N ARG A 10 -6.44 -6.97 5.20
CA ARG A 10 -5.59 -5.79 5.35
C ARG A 10 -4.22 -6.15 4.83
N GLU A 11 -3.82 -5.51 3.74
CA GLU A 11 -2.51 -5.73 3.13
C GLU A 11 -1.70 -4.46 3.29
N PHE A 12 -0.60 -4.57 4.03
CA PHE A 12 0.37 -3.48 4.11
C PHE A 12 1.19 -3.47 2.84
N ILE A 13 1.25 -2.33 2.18
CA ILE A 13 2.05 -2.13 0.98
C ILE A 13 3.00 -0.96 1.19
N GLU A 14 4.26 -1.15 0.79
CA GLU A 14 5.21 -0.06 0.68
C GLU A 14 5.04 0.59 -0.70
N VAL A 15 4.72 1.88 -0.72
CA VAL A 15 4.72 2.73 -1.92
C VAL A 15 5.96 3.60 -1.96
N ALA A 16 6.47 3.89 -3.15
CA ALA A 16 7.63 4.73 -3.39
C ALA A 16 7.33 5.84 -4.39
N CYS A 17 7.86 7.04 -4.14
CA CYS A 17 7.82 8.13 -5.10
C CYS A 17 8.77 7.82 -6.27
N PRO A 18 8.30 7.84 -7.53
CA PRO A 18 9.16 7.58 -8.68
C PRO A 18 10.22 8.66 -8.94
N LYS A 19 10.10 9.84 -8.30
CA LYS A 19 11.03 10.97 -8.47
C LYS A 19 12.08 11.06 -7.36
N CYS A 20 11.63 11.19 -6.10
CA CYS A 20 12.53 11.37 -4.95
C CYS A 20 12.85 10.07 -4.21
N LYS A 21 12.25 8.94 -4.60
CA LYS A 21 12.40 7.62 -3.96
C LYS A 21 11.93 7.53 -2.50
N GLN A 22 11.26 8.58 -1.99
CA GLN A 22 10.63 8.53 -0.66
C GLN A 22 9.64 7.37 -0.60
N THR A 23 9.75 6.55 0.43
CA THR A 23 8.83 5.43 0.66
C THR A 23 7.81 5.75 1.75
N LYS A 24 6.66 5.09 1.69
CA LYS A 24 5.61 5.15 2.72
C LYS A 24 4.88 3.82 2.75
N ILE A 25 4.47 3.37 3.93
CA ILE A 25 3.67 2.17 4.09
C ILE A 25 2.21 2.59 4.26
N ILE A 26 1.30 1.92 3.55
CA ILE A 26 -0.16 2.12 3.66
C ILE A 26 -0.87 0.77 3.76
N CYS A 27 -2.03 0.74 4.40
CA CYS A 27 -2.88 -0.45 4.52
C CYS A 27 -4.00 -0.43 3.49
N LEU A 28 -3.99 -1.32 2.49
CA LEU A 28 -5.12 -1.47 1.57
C LEU A 28 -6.18 -2.43 2.12
N PRO A 29 -7.48 -2.17 1.91
CA PRO A 29 -8.07 -1.01 1.22
C PRO A 29 -8.46 0.16 2.15
N GLU A 30 -8.00 0.18 3.40
CA GLU A 30 -8.33 1.25 4.37
C GLU A 30 -7.72 2.60 3.99
N GLU A 31 -6.53 2.60 3.42
CA GLU A 31 -5.78 3.77 2.98
C GLU A 31 -5.59 3.73 1.46
N GLU A 32 -5.80 4.87 0.80
CA GLU A 32 -5.52 5.03 -0.62
C GLU A 32 -4.04 5.38 -0.89
N ILE A 33 -3.58 5.11 -2.12
CA ILE A 33 -2.20 5.42 -2.53
C ILE A 33 -1.97 6.94 -2.49
N PRO A 34 -1.13 7.45 -1.59
CA PRO A 34 -0.94 8.88 -1.42
C PRO A 34 -0.09 9.47 -2.54
N THR A 35 -0.16 10.80 -2.65
CA THR A 35 0.80 11.58 -3.42
C THR A 35 2.02 11.93 -2.59
N CYS A 36 3.20 11.93 -3.19
CA CYS A 36 4.42 12.37 -2.55
C CYS A 36 4.31 13.83 -2.08
N GLU A 37 4.61 14.08 -0.81
CA GLU A 37 4.55 15.42 -0.20
C GLU A 37 5.48 16.44 -0.86
N TYR A 38 6.62 15.99 -1.39
CA TYR A 38 7.65 16.81 -2.05
C TYR A 38 7.38 17.00 -3.55
N CYS A 39 7.21 15.89 -4.28
CA CYS A 39 7.11 15.92 -5.74
C CYS A 39 5.67 16.13 -6.25
N LYS A 40 4.66 16.02 -5.37
CA LYS A 40 3.23 16.10 -5.70
C LYS A 40 2.78 15.14 -6.80
N VAL A 41 3.47 14.00 -6.95
CA VAL A 41 3.12 12.92 -7.88
C VAL A 41 2.56 11.72 -7.13
N LYS A 42 1.70 10.92 -7.79
CA LYS A 42 1.19 9.68 -7.21
C LYS A 42 2.33 8.69 -6.96
N MET A 43 2.36 8.11 -5.77
CA MET A 43 3.36 7.10 -5.42
C MET A 43 3.03 5.77 -6.12
N ASN A 44 4.04 4.95 -6.38
CA ASN A 44 3.88 3.64 -7.00
C ASN A 44 4.07 2.54 -5.95
N ILE A 45 3.36 1.43 -6.08
CA ILE A 45 3.56 0.26 -5.21
C ILE A 45 4.97 -0.30 -5.47
N LYS A 46 5.79 -0.34 -4.44
CA LYS A 46 7.14 -0.89 -4.47
C LYS A 46 7.14 -2.36 -4.04
N GLU A 47 6.51 -2.66 -2.91
CA GLU A 47 6.43 -4.02 -2.37
C GLU A 47 5.17 -4.24 -1.54
N VAL A 48 4.63 -5.45 -1.53
CA VAL A 48 3.57 -5.86 -0.60
C VAL A 48 4.24 -6.48 0.62
N LEU A 49 4.09 -5.84 1.78
CA LEU A 49 4.60 -6.31 3.05
C LEU A 49 3.68 -7.41 3.57
N THR A 50 3.97 -8.64 3.18
CA THR A 50 3.31 -9.81 3.77
C THR A 50 3.94 -10.09 5.12
N GLU A 51 3.13 -10.12 6.19
CA GLU A 51 3.57 -10.50 7.52
C GLU A 51 4.17 -11.93 7.46
N GLY A 52 5.49 -12.00 7.45
CA GLY A 52 6.22 -13.27 7.47
C GLY A 52 6.05 -13.91 8.84
N LYS A 53 5.20 -14.94 8.92
CA LYS A 53 5.23 -15.87 10.05
C LYS A 53 6.52 -16.69 9.97
N TYR A 54 7.44 -16.43 10.89
CA TYR A 54 8.48 -17.38 11.29
C TYR A 54 8.41 -17.56 12.81
#